data_AF-A0A7S0ZH75-F1
#
_entry.id   AF-A0A7S0ZH75-F1
#
_cell.length_a   1.000
_cell.length_b   1.000
_cell.length_c   1.000
_cell.angle_alpha   90.00
_cell.angle_beta   90.00
_cell.angle_gamma   90.00
#
_symmetry.space_group_name_H-M   'P 1'
#
loop_
_entity.id
_entity.type
_entity.pdbx_description
1 polymer ?
#
loop_
_entity_poly.entity_id
_entity_poly.type
_entity_poly.pdbx_seq_one_letter_code
_entity_poly.pdbx_strand_id
1 'polypeptide(L)'
;DRTPDEWAEWVMQLKIEHVEWMQELPLSISIPHLNTLIVHAGIVPGRTLVEQNPRDLLAMRDLVVDEQCILDGKMDSAVALSKGNSDSKPWAQIYSRYEELHHQNSPTLVIFGHDAKRKLQLYPYAIGLDTGCVYGGHLSGVFVHDAMHNHDILQVQAAKEYAPK
;
A
#
# COMPACT_ATOMS: atom_id res chain seq x y z
N ASP A 1 -13.38 -6.64 -20.33
CA ASP A 1 -13.63 -5.44 -21.15
C ASP A 1 -14.87 -4.72 -20.65
N ARG A 2 -14.71 -3.61 -19.92
CA ARG A 2 -15.82 -2.68 -19.63
C ARG A 2 -15.85 -1.64 -20.76
N THR A 3 -17.02 -1.34 -21.29
CA THR A 3 -17.16 -0.35 -22.37
C THR A 3 -16.85 1.06 -21.84
N PRO A 4 -16.40 2.00 -22.69
CA PRO A 4 -16.13 3.39 -22.30
C PRO A 4 -17.31 4.10 -21.61
N ASP A 5 -18.53 3.64 -21.85
CA ASP A 5 -19.77 4.31 -21.43
C ASP A 5 -20.01 4.26 -19.90
N GLU A 6 -19.58 3.20 -19.20
CA GLU A 6 -19.78 3.09 -17.74
C GLU A 6 -18.85 4.00 -16.93
N TRP A 7 -17.67 4.35 -17.47
CA TRP A 7 -16.77 5.31 -16.82
C TRP A 7 -17.27 6.74 -16.97
N ALA A 8 -18.01 7.02 -18.04
CA ALA A 8 -18.46 8.37 -18.36
C ALA A 8 -19.53 8.87 -17.38
N GLU A 9 -20.44 8.02 -16.92
CA GLU A 9 -21.66 8.51 -16.26
C GLU A 9 -21.41 9.11 -14.87
N TRP A 10 -20.54 8.51 -14.05
CA TRP A 10 -20.21 9.05 -12.72
C TRP A 10 -19.20 10.21 -12.80
N VAL A 11 -18.26 10.17 -13.76
CA VAL A 11 -17.30 11.26 -13.97
C VAL A 11 -18.05 12.54 -14.35
N MET A 12 -19.10 12.43 -15.17
CA MET A 12 -19.95 13.56 -15.55
C MET A 12 -20.80 14.10 -14.37
N GLN A 13 -20.90 13.36 -13.27
CA GLN A 13 -21.58 13.79 -12.04
C GLN A 13 -20.63 14.43 -11.02
N LEU A 14 -19.31 14.43 -11.26
CA LEU A 14 -18.37 15.09 -10.38
C LEU A 14 -18.52 16.61 -10.47
N LYS A 15 -18.67 17.24 -9.32
CA LYS A 15 -18.57 18.70 -9.19
C LYS A 15 -17.11 19.12 -9.20
N ILE A 16 -16.85 20.36 -9.60
CA ILE A 16 -15.49 20.95 -9.54
C ILE A 16 -14.90 20.86 -8.13
N GLU A 17 -15.71 21.10 -7.10
CA GLU A 17 -15.34 20.99 -5.69
C GLU A 17 -14.83 19.59 -5.32
N HIS A 18 -15.36 18.52 -5.93
CA HIS A 18 -14.87 17.16 -5.69
C HIS A 18 -13.49 16.94 -6.31
N VAL A 19 -13.26 17.51 -7.49
CA VAL A 19 -11.99 17.41 -8.20
C VAL A 19 -10.91 18.19 -7.45
N GLU A 20 -11.22 19.42 -7.04
CA GLU A 20 -10.34 20.26 -6.22
C GLU A 20 -9.97 19.54 -4.93
N TRP A 21 -10.96 18.98 -4.21
CA TRP A 21 -10.70 18.20 -3.01
C TRP A 21 -9.80 16.99 -3.26
N MET A 22 -10.03 16.21 -4.34
CA MET A 22 -9.18 15.07 -4.67
C MET A 22 -7.74 15.46 -5.02
N GLN A 23 -7.53 16.65 -5.61
CA GLN A 23 -6.20 17.17 -5.94
C GLN A 23 -5.40 17.57 -4.70
N GLU A 24 -6.07 17.90 -3.59
CA GLU A 24 -5.43 18.26 -2.32
C GLU A 24 -5.04 17.05 -1.46
N LEU A 25 -5.50 15.83 -1.82
CA LEU A 25 -5.21 14.64 -1.03
C LEU A 25 -3.71 14.30 -1.03
N PRO A 26 -3.12 14.04 0.13
CA PRO A 26 -1.71 13.70 0.21
C PRO A 26 -1.47 12.28 -0.33
N LEU A 27 -0.30 12.08 -0.95
CA LEU A 27 0.13 10.74 -1.40
C LEU A 27 0.52 9.81 -0.25
N SER A 28 0.81 10.39 0.92
CA SER A 28 1.15 9.64 2.13
C SER A 28 0.78 10.44 3.38
N ILE A 29 0.49 9.74 4.47
CA ILE A 29 0.21 10.34 5.78
C ILE A 29 1.17 9.74 6.80
N SER A 30 1.99 10.56 7.44
CA SER A 30 2.85 10.14 8.54
C SER A 30 2.15 10.36 9.87
N ILE A 31 2.24 9.38 10.76
CA ILE A 31 1.75 9.43 12.14
C ILE A 31 2.94 9.16 13.07
N PRO A 32 3.77 10.18 13.38
CA PRO A 32 5.06 9.99 14.06
C PRO A 32 4.95 9.34 15.44
N HIS A 33 3.91 9.67 16.21
CA HIS A 33 3.71 9.14 17.56
C HIS A 33 3.34 7.65 17.59
N LEU A 34 2.92 7.09 16.45
CA LEU A 34 2.69 5.65 16.25
C LEU A 34 3.81 4.99 15.41
N ASN A 35 4.85 5.74 15.06
CA ASN A 35 5.88 5.31 14.11
C ASN A 35 5.29 4.61 12.87
N THR A 36 4.29 5.25 12.26
CA THR A 36 3.44 4.65 11.22
C THR A 36 3.33 5.56 10.01
N LEU A 37 3.33 4.96 8.82
CA LEU A 37 3.15 5.60 7.53
C LEU A 37 1.98 4.97 6.79
N ILE A 38 1.10 5.80 6.23
CA ILE A 38 0.00 5.37 5.36
C ILE A 38 0.33 5.75 3.91
N VAL A 39 0.25 4.78 3.00
CA VAL A 39 0.41 4.97 1.55
C VAL A 39 -0.66 4.19 0.79
N HIS A 40 -1.01 4.60 -0.42
CA HIS A 40 -2.05 3.88 -1.18
C HIS A 40 -1.61 2.46 -1.57
N ALA A 41 -0.42 2.31 -2.16
CA ALA A 41 0.07 1.04 -2.71
C ALA A 41 1.30 0.49 -1.98
N GLY A 42 2.37 1.28 -1.87
CA GLY A 42 3.59 0.81 -1.21
C GLY A 42 4.71 1.82 -1.21
N ILE A 43 5.87 1.42 -0.68
CA ILE A 43 7.08 2.23 -0.61
C ILE A 43 8.31 1.38 -0.95
N VAL A 44 9.31 1.95 -1.62
CA VAL A 44 10.61 1.29 -1.79
C VAL A 44 11.41 1.47 -0.49
N PRO A 45 11.83 0.39 0.19
CA PRO A 45 12.57 0.50 1.46
C PRO A 45 13.92 1.19 1.28
N GLY A 46 14.45 1.76 2.35
CA GLY A 46 15.75 2.46 2.37
C GLY A 46 15.77 3.82 1.69
N ARG A 47 14.64 4.31 1.18
CA ARG A 47 14.49 5.64 0.58
C ARG A 47 13.58 6.51 1.44
N THR A 48 13.96 7.76 1.65
CA THR A 48 13.11 8.76 2.32
C THR A 48 11.86 9.05 1.48
N LEU A 49 10.81 9.61 2.07
CA LEU A 49 9.57 9.94 1.35
C LEU A 49 9.78 10.87 0.14
N VAL A 50 10.76 11.77 0.20
CA VAL A 50 11.08 12.70 -0.89
C VAL A 50 11.77 11.99 -2.06
N GLU A 51 12.46 10.88 -1.81
CA GLU A 51 13.15 10.07 -2.81
C GLU A 51 12.24 9.01 -3.46
N GLN A 52 11.02 8.84 -2.93
CA GLN A 52 10.04 7.93 -3.52
C GLN A 52 9.52 8.46 -4.85
N ASN A 53 9.31 7.55 -5.79
CA ASN A 53 8.58 7.88 -7.00
C ASN A 53 7.07 7.95 -6.67
N PRO A 54 6.38 9.08 -6.93
CA PRO A 54 4.95 9.21 -6.68
C PRO A 54 4.10 8.10 -7.31
N ARG A 55 4.53 7.56 -8.45
CA ARG A 55 3.84 6.48 -9.13
C ARG A 55 3.88 5.18 -8.33
N ASP A 56 4.97 4.90 -7.62
CA ASP A 56 5.13 3.68 -6.85
C ASP A 56 4.22 3.71 -5.62
N LEU A 57 4.12 4.88 -4.95
CA LEU A 57 3.18 5.13 -3.86
C LEU A 57 1.73 4.82 -4.24
N LEU A 58 1.37 4.95 -5.52
CA LEU A 58 0.02 4.78 -6.04
C LEU A 58 -0.22 3.46 -6.79
N ALA A 59 0.82 2.74 -7.20
CA ALA A 59 0.63 1.65 -8.16
C ALA A 59 1.45 0.38 -7.91
N MET A 60 2.48 0.41 -7.06
CA MET A 60 3.37 -0.73 -6.90
C MET A 60 2.66 -1.93 -6.22
N ARG A 61 3.10 -3.13 -6.57
CA ARG A 61 2.66 -4.39 -5.95
C ARG A 61 3.85 -5.28 -5.61
N ASP A 62 4.87 -5.25 -6.47
CA ASP A 62 6.04 -6.09 -6.36
C ASP A 62 7.32 -5.25 -6.47
N LEU A 63 8.43 -5.81 -6.01
CA LEU A 63 9.78 -5.27 -6.15
C LEU A 63 10.70 -6.32 -6.78
N VAL A 64 11.60 -5.86 -7.65
CA VAL A 64 12.77 -6.61 -8.12
C VAL A 64 13.99 -5.95 -7.50
N VAL A 65 14.76 -6.71 -6.74
CA VAL A 65 16.00 -6.26 -6.11
C VAL A 65 16.86 -7.49 -5.81
N ASP A 66 18.18 -7.34 -5.93
CA ASP A 66 19.11 -8.41 -5.56
C ASP A 66 19.09 -8.65 -4.04
N GLU A 67 19.18 -9.91 -3.63
CA GLU A 67 19.14 -10.27 -2.21
C GLU A 67 20.32 -9.66 -1.43
N GLN A 68 21.50 -9.57 -2.06
CA GLN A 68 22.67 -8.92 -1.45
C GLN A 68 22.42 -7.42 -1.25
N CYS A 69 21.67 -6.77 -2.14
CA CYS A 69 21.30 -5.36 -1.97
C CYS A 69 20.41 -5.15 -0.74
N ILE A 70 19.49 -6.07 -0.46
CA ILE A 70 18.67 -6.04 0.77
C ILE A 70 19.57 -6.20 1.99
N LEU A 71 20.50 -7.17 1.97
CA LEU A 71 21.42 -7.42 3.08
C LEU A 71 22.38 -6.25 3.35
N ASP A 72 22.86 -5.59 2.30
CA ASP A 72 23.78 -4.45 2.37
C ASP A 72 23.07 -3.12 2.68
N GLY A 73 21.73 -3.10 2.67
CA GLY A 73 20.94 -1.88 2.86
C GLY A 73 20.91 -0.95 1.63
N LYS A 74 21.34 -1.41 0.45
CA LYS A 74 21.53 -0.61 -0.76
C LYS A 74 20.37 -0.79 -1.75
N MET A 75 19.33 0.02 -1.60
CA MET A 75 18.07 -0.13 -2.37
C MET A 75 18.01 0.73 -3.65
N ASP A 76 19.13 1.27 -4.11
CA ASP A 76 19.19 2.10 -5.34
C ASP A 76 18.79 1.32 -6.59
N SER A 77 19.15 0.03 -6.65
CA SER A 77 18.82 -0.87 -7.76
C SER A 77 17.40 -1.43 -7.70
N ALA A 78 16.65 -1.17 -6.64
CA ALA A 78 15.30 -1.72 -6.46
C ALA A 78 14.34 -1.11 -7.50
N VAL A 79 13.61 -1.98 -8.19
CA VAL A 79 12.63 -1.62 -9.22
C VAL A 79 11.23 -2.00 -8.76
N ALA A 80 10.37 -1.00 -8.57
CA ALA A 80 8.97 -1.18 -8.25
C ALA A 80 8.17 -1.56 -9.50
N LEU A 81 7.29 -2.55 -9.35
CA LEU A 81 6.44 -3.04 -10.43
C LEU A 81 4.97 -2.99 -10.01
N SER A 82 4.12 -2.46 -10.90
CA SER A 82 2.66 -2.51 -10.73
C SER A 82 2.05 -3.87 -11.08
N LYS A 83 2.81 -4.71 -11.77
CA LYS A 83 2.48 -6.10 -12.11
C LYS A 83 3.74 -6.94 -11.97
N GLY A 84 3.70 -7.95 -11.11
CA GLY A 84 4.83 -8.85 -10.89
C GLY A 84 5.22 -9.66 -12.12
N ASN A 85 6.46 -10.14 -12.10
CA ASN A 85 7.06 -11.07 -13.06
C ASN A 85 7.71 -12.25 -12.30
N SER A 86 8.45 -13.13 -12.99
CA SER A 86 9.08 -14.31 -12.37
C SER A 86 10.11 -13.96 -11.31
N ASP A 87 10.71 -12.78 -11.40
CA ASP A 87 11.88 -12.39 -10.61
C ASP A 87 11.50 -11.41 -9.48
N SER A 88 10.23 -11.01 -9.42
CA SER A 88 9.73 -10.05 -8.44
C SER A 88 9.10 -10.73 -7.23
N LYS A 89 9.20 -10.07 -6.07
CA LYS A 89 8.52 -10.49 -4.83
C LYS A 89 7.54 -9.40 -4.37
N PRO A 90 6.51 -9.73 -3.57
CA PRO A 90 5.64 -8.73 -2.95
C PRO A 90 6.46 -7.68 -2.20
N TRP A 91 6.20 -6.39 -2.46
CA TRP A 91 7.04 -5.33 -1.91
C TRP A 91 7.01 -5.31 -0.37
N ALA A 92 5.84 -5.54 0.23
CA ALA A 92 5.62 -5.52 1.67
C ALA A 92 6.44 -6.57 2.43
N GLN A 93 6.69 -7.72 1.78
CA GLN A 93 7.59 -8.75 2.29
C GLN A 93 9.04 -8.27 2.31
N ILE A 94 9.51 -7.66 1.21
CA ILE A 94 10.86 -7.11 1.12
C ILE A 94 11.05 -5.96 2.11
N TYR A 95 10.05 -5.07 2.23
CA TYR A 95 10.05 -3.96 3.17
C TYR A 95 10.21 -4.44 4.61
N SER A 96 9.38 -5.41 5.05
CA SER A 96 9.47 -5.90 6.43
C SER A 96 10.83 -6.54 6.70
N ARG A 97 11.37 -7.32 5.76
CA ARG A 97 12.72 -7.88 5.87
C ARG A 97 13.80 -6.79 5.97
N TYR A 98 13.69 -5.71 5.20
CA TYR A 98 14.62 -4.59 5.26
C TYR A 98 14.59 -3.91 6.63
N GLU A 99 13.39 -3.61 7.16
CA GLU A 99 13.22 -2.99 8.48
C GLU A 99 13.76 -3.88 9.61
N GLU A 100 13.57 -5.20 9.53
CA GLU A 100 14.16 -6.18 10.48
C GLU A 100 15.69 -6.16 10.47
N LEU A 101 16.31 -5.95 9.32
CA LEU A 101 17.77 -5.96 9.17
C LEU A 101 18.42 -4.64 9.57
N HIS A 102 17.79 -3.52 9.21
CA HIS A 102 18.44 -2.20 9.25
C HIS A 102 17.87 -1.24 10.30
N HIS A 103 16.67 -1.50 10.82
CA HIS A 103 15.96 -0.58 11.72
C HIS A 103 15.43 -1.24 13.00
N GLN A 104 16.13 -2.25 13.53
CA GLN A 104 15.73 -3.08 14.67
C GLN A 104 15.21 -2.32 15.92
N ASN A 105 15.67 -1.09 16.15
CA ASN A 105 15.31 -0.30 17.33
C ASN A 105 14.06 0.57 17.13
N SER A 106 13.65 0.84 15.89
CA SER A 106 12.52 1.74 15.58
C SER A 106 11.98 1.53 14.16
N PRO A 107 11.60 0.30 13.78
CA PRO A 107 11.11 0.01 12.43
C PRO A 107 9.80 0.75 12.17
N THR A 108 9.58 1.28 10.98
CA THR A 108 8.34 2.01 10.66
C THR A 108 7.27 1.06 10.14
N LEU A 109 6.05 1.10 10.71
CA LEU A 109 4.91 0.35 10.18
C LEU A 109 4.33 1.06 8.95
N VAL A 110 4.17 0.33 7.85
CA VAL A 110 3.47 0.83 6.66
C VAL A 110 2.09 0.19 6.53
N ILE A 111 1.04 1.01 6.54
CA ILE A 111 -0.34 0.58 6.27
C ILE A 111 -0.69 0.99 4.84
N PHE A 112 -1.21 0.04 4.07
CA PHE A 112 -1.48 0.25 2.64
C PHE A 112 -2.73 -0.47 2.14
N GLY A 113 -3.12 -0.16 0.89
CA GLY A 113 -4.25 -0.76 0.18
C GLY A 113 -3.83 -1.26 -1.22
N HIS A 114 -4.63 -0.92 -2.24
CA HIS A 114 -4.42 -1.18 -3.68
C HIS A 114 -4.38 -2.65 -4.14
N ASP A 115 -3.79 -3.54 -3.33
CA ASP A 115 -3.51 -4.91 -3.73
C ASP A 115 -4.61 -5.91 -3.38
N ALA A 116 -5.85 -5.61 -3.81
CA ALA A 116 -7.03 -6.48 -3.66
C ALA A 116 -6.85 -7.94 -4.09
N LYS A 117 -5.85 -8.21 -4.94
CA LYS A 117 -5.47 -9.55 -5.41
C LYS A 117 -4.87 -10.39 -4.29
N ARG A 118 -4.05 -9.77 -3.45
CA ARG A 118 -3.36 -10.43 -2.32
C ARG A 118 -4.20 -10.45 -1.03
N LYS A 119 -5.33 -9.73 -1.01
CA LYS A 119 -6.22 -9.64 0.17
C LYS A 119 -5.49 -9.05 1.37
N LEU A 120 -5.92 -9.42 2.58
CA LEU A 120 -5.29 -8.97 3.81
C LEU A 120 -3.84 -9.46 3.83
N GLN A 121 -2.90 -8.53 4.03
CA GLN A 121 -1.48 -8.82 4.14
C GLN A 121 -1.01 -8.43 5.54
N LEU A 122 -0.43 -9.37 6.28
CA LEU A 122 0.10 -9.15 7.62
C LEU A 122 1.57 -9.53 7.63
N TYR A 123 2.43 -8.52 7.49
CA TYR A 123 3.87 -8.64 7.67
C TYR A 123 4.29 -7.86 8.93
N PRO A 124 5.45 -8.15 9.53
CA PRO A 124 5.91 -7.51 10.76
C PRO A 124 5.83 -5.98 10.74
N TYR A 125 6.16 -5.35 9.60
CA TYR A 125 6.17 -3.89 9.46
C TYR A 125 5.36 -3.39 8.27
N ALA A 126 4.47 -4.23 7.72
CA ALA A 126 3.57 -3.82 6.64
C ALA A 126 2.20 -4.51 6.73
N ILE A 127 1.13 -3.72 6.75
CA ILE A 127 -0.26 -4.19 6.82
C ILE A 127 -1.02 -3.73 5.58
N GLY A 128 -1.44 -4.67 4.75
CA GLY A 128 -2.26 -4.42 3.56
C GLY A 128 -3.74 -4.66 3.86
N LEU A 129 -4.56 -3.63 3.78
CA LEU A 129 -5.98 -3.64 4.15
C LEU A 129 -6.93 -3.88 2.96
N ASP A 130 -6.42 -3.90 1.73
CA ASP A 130 -7.27 -4.08 0.55
C ASP A 130 -7.73 -5.54 0.40
N THR A 131 -8.85 -5.83 1.05
CA THR A 131 -9.52 -7.13 0.99
C THR A 131 -10.54 -7.23 -0.14
N GLY A 132 -10.58 -6.24 -1.03
CA GLY A 132 -11.44 -6.23 -2.20
C GLY A 132 -12.93 -6.11 -1.86
N CYS A 133 -13.29 -5.16 -0.99
CA CYS A 133 -14.68 -4.88 -0.59
C CYS A 133 -15.63 -4.79 -1.79
N VAL A 134 -15.24 -3.99 -2.80
CA VAL A 134 -16.06 -3.77 -4.01
C VAL A 134 -16.37 -5.06 -4.78
N TYR A 135 -15.49 -6.07 -4.66
CA TYR A 135 -15.60 -7.38 -5.29
C TYR A 135 -16.30 -8.42 -4.40
N GLY A 136 -17.10 -7.98 -3.42
CA GLY A 136 -17.79 -8.85 -2.46
C GLY A 136 -16.89 -9.37 -1.33
N GLY A 137 -15.69 -8.82 -1.16
CA GLY A 137 -14.80 -9.14 -0.06
C GLY A 137 -15.19 -8.45 1.25
N HIS A 138 -14.20 -7.95 1.98
CA HIS A 138 -14.41 -7.19 3.22
C HIS A 138 -13.96 -5.75 3.05
N LEU A 139 -14.55 -4.83 3.81
CA LEU A 139 -13.92 -3.59 4.19
C LEU A 139 -13.11 -3.84 5.46
N SER A 140 -11.79 -3.65 5.40
CA SER A 140 -10.88 -3.91 6.52
C SER A 140 -10.33 -2.60 7.07
N GLY A 141 -10.14 -2.55 8.39
CA GLY A 141 -9.48 -1.47 9.11
C GLY A 141 -8.55 -2.03 10.19
N VAL A 142 -7.63 -1.19 10.65
CA VAL A 142 -6.68 -1.53 11.71
C VAL A 142 -6.73 -0.46 12.80
N PHE A 143 -6.77 -0.89 14.06
CA PHE A 143 -6.55 -0.06 15.23
C PHE A 143 -5.10 -0.22 15.67
N VAL A 144 -4.27 0.81 15.52
CA VAL A 144 -2.88 0.81 15.99
C VAL A 144 -2.83 1.50 17.33
N HIS A 145 -2.37 0.79 18.36
CA HIS A 145 -2.47 1.22 19.76
C HIS A 145 -1.24 1.97 20.25
N ASP A 146 -0.06 1.67 19.70
CA ASP A 146 1.20 2.27 20.11
C ASP A 146 2.30 2.17 19.03
N ALA A 147 3.44 2.79 19.29
CA ALA A 147 4.62 2.77 18.43
C ALA A 147 5.36 1.42 18.39
N MET A 148 4.97 0.44 19.22
CA MET A 148 5.41 -0.94 19.13
C MET A 148 4.52 -1.75 18.17
N HIS A 149 3.56 -1.08 17.51
CA HIS A 149 2.65 -1.62 16.52
C HIS A 149 1.73 -2.72 17.06
N ASN A 150 1.41 -2.68 18.36
CA ASN A 150 0.29 -3.46 18.88
C ASN A 150 -0.99 -3.02 18.16
N HIS A 151 -1.73 -3.97 17.58
CA HIS A 151 -2.87 -3.63 16.74
C HIS A 151 -3.97 -4.69 16.72
N ASP A 152 -5.18 -4.25 16.39
CA ASP A 152 -6.33 -5.12 16.11
C ASP A 152 -6.85 -4.89 14.69
N ILE A 153 -7.22 -5.97 14.00
CA ILE A 153 -7.85 -5.90 12.69
C ILE A 153 -9.35 -6.06 12.84
N LEU A 154 -10.10 -5.14 12.21
CA LEU A 154 -11.56 -5.24 12.06
C LEU A 154 -11.90 -5.44 10.59
N GLN A 155 -12.80 -6.38 10.31
CA GLN A 155 -13.31 -6.62 8.97
C GLN A 155 -14.83 -6.66 8.97
N VAL A 156 -15.43 -5.97 8.01
CA VAL A 156 -16.87 -5.99 7.77
C VAL A 156 -17.12 -6.55 6.38
N GLN A 157 -17.89 -7.62 6.30
CA GLN A 157 -18.26 -8.25 5.03
C GLN A 157 -19.02 -7.25 4.16
N ALA A 158 -18.67 -7.20 2.86
CA ALA A 158 -19.39 -6.39 1.90
C ALA A 158 -20.85 -6.86 1.78
N ALA A 159 -21.80 -5.93 1.74
CA ALA A 159 -23.23 -6.24 1.66
C ALA A 159 -23.61 -7.00 0.39
N LYS A 160 -22.87 -6.76 -0.70
CA LYS A 160 -22.96 -7.44 -1.99
C LYS A 160 -21.70 -7.18 -2.82
N GLU A 161 -21.61 -7.83 -3.98
CA GLU A 161 -20.64 -7.48 -5.02
C GLU A 161 -21.12 -6.23 -5.78
N TYR A 162 -20.24 -5.24 -5.92
CA TYR A 162 -20.50 -3.98 -6.64
C TYR A 162 -19.74 -3.90 -7.96
N ALA A 163 -18.71 -4.73 -8.15
CA ALA A 163 -17.93 -4.81 -9.37
C ALA A 163 -17.41 -6.24 -9.59
N PRO A 164 -17.31 -6.70 -10.85
CA PRO A 164 -16.68 -7.99 -11.15
C PRO A 164 -15.18 -7.96 -10.84
N LYS A 165 -14.64 -9.13 -10.49
CA LYS A 165 -13.21 -9.37 -10.22
C LYS A 165 -12.32 -9.28 -11.47
#